data_AF-A0AAU9Y238-F1
#
_entry.id   AF-A0AAU9Y238-F1
#
_cell.length_a   1.000
_cell.length_b   1.000
_cell.length_c   1.000
_cell.angle_alpha   90.00
_cell.angle_beta   90.00
_cell.angle_gamma   90.00
#
_symmetry.space_group_name_H-M   'P 1'
#
loop_
_entity.id
_entity.type
_entity.pdbx_description
1 polymer ?
#
loop_
_entity_poly.entity_id
_entity_poly.type
_entity_poly.pdbx_seq_one_letter_code
_entity_poly.pdbx_strand_id
1 'polypeptide(L)'
;MNFFNIIFCLLCFSSIFQTLGGVNSKSKQVTSNKTPNTSTTSKCHNVDIKVHLLKIENQLADLEKKIDALTENKTTPPAMKNCAELYKSGKRITGVYTIDPDGLGAFDVFCDQKSVGGGWTVFQKRLDGSVDFNNRGWADFRRGFGNLNGEFWLGLDKVHRLTKIKSGLRVELEDTQGKTAYAEYDMFSVSTERNKYTLGLGKYTGTAGDSLSYHRNMAFTTKDRDNDNYSGNCAAYYKSAWWYNNCVRANLNGYYYHGSHVGSAYRGINWNTWKGYSYSAKRAEMKIRPVNF
;
A
#
# COMPACT_ATOMS: atom_id res chain seq x y z
N MET A 1 -2.74 4.89 30.08
CA MET A 1 -1.58 3.97 30.21
C MET A 1 -0.32 4.80 30.05
N ASN A 2 0.47 4.83 31.12
CA ASN A 2 1.61 5.72 31.39
C ASN A 2 2.88 5.33 30.61
N PHE A 3 3.73 6.30 30.31
CA PHE A 3 5.20 6.19 30.40
C PHE A 3 5.83 7.58 30.42
N PHE A 4 6.15 8.12 31.61
CA PHE A 4 7.26 9.04 31.83
C PHE A 4 7.52 9.15 33.34
N ASN A 5 8.60 8.56 33.83
CA ASN A 5 9.08 8.73 35.20
C ASN A 5 10.52 8.21 35.32
N ILE A 6 11.51 9.10 35.45
CA ILE A 6 12.82 8.88 36.14
C ILE A 6 13.25 10.26 36.67
N ILE A 7 12.84 10.63 37.89
CA ILE A 7 13.54 10.57 39.19
C ILE A 7 14.32 11.86 39.52
N PHE A 8 13.86 12.51 40.60
CA PHE A 8 14.46 13.63 41.31
C PHE A 8 14.87 13.18 42.72
N CYS A 9 15.88 13.86 43.27
CA CYS A 9 16.17 14.07 44.71
C CYS A 9 16.92 12.98 45.51
N LEU A 10 18.09 13.37 46.04
CA LEU A 10 18.47 13.16 47.44
C LEU A 10 19.55 14.19 47.86
N LEU A 11 19.26 14.93 48.93
CA LEU A 11 20.13 15.91 49.61
C LEU A 11 20.72 15.29 50.89
N CYS A 12 21.87 15.86 51.29
CA CYS A 12 22.45 15.92 52.64
C CYS A 12 23.05 14.64 53.27
N PHE A 13 24.36 14.67 53.60
CA PHE A 13 24.87 14.47 54.96
C PHE A 13 26.34 14.93 55.08
N SER A 14 26.75 15.14 56.33
CA SER A 14 27.77 16.03 56.90
C SER A 14 29.21 15.47 57.07
N SER A 15 30.18 16.39 57.10
CA SER A 15 31.36 16.55 58.00
C SER A 15 32.14 15.34 58.58
N ILE A 16 33.49 15.35 58.46
CA ILE A 16 34.55 15.31 59.53
C ILE A 16 35.89 14.68 59.05
N PHE A 17 37.01 15.43 59.24
CA PHE A 17 38.46 15.10 59.47
C PHE A 17 39.15 13.89 58.76
N GLN A 18 40.40 13.90 58.24
CA GLN A 18 41.69 14.26 58.86
C GLN A 18 42.89 14.26 57.83
N THR A 19 43.77 15.28 57.91
CA THR A 19 45.26 15.34 57.73
C THR A 19 46.06 14.50 56.70
N LEU A 20 46.89 15.16 55.86
CA LEU A 20 48.38 15.21 55.93
C LEU A 20 49.06 15.89 54.70
N GLY A 21 50.08 16.74 54.96
CA GLY A 21 51.13 17.23 54.04
C GLY A 21 50.73 18.39 53.11
N GLY A 22 51.27 19.62 53.14
CA GLY A 22 52.58 20.12 53.56
C GLY A 22 53.28 20.75 52.35
N VAL A 23 53.41 22.10 52.29
CA VAL A 23 54.56 22.93 51.87
C VAL A 23 54.11 24.39 51.64
N ASN A 24 55.07 25.29 51.81
CA ASN A 24 55.05 26.64 52.39
C ASN A 24 54.96 27.83 51.41
N SER A 25 54.55 28.98 52.00
CA SER A 25 54.92 30.37 51.66
C SER A 25 54.20 31.07 50.48
N LYS A 26 53.78 32.34 50.53
CA LYS A 26 54.19 33.49 51.34
C LYS A 26 53.01 34.39 51.74
N SER A 27 53.15 34.98 52.92
CA SER A 27 52.38 36.06 53.51
C SER A 27 52.56 37.41 52.79
N LYS A 28 51.49 38.23 52.77
CA LYS A 28 51.56 39.66 53.11
C LYS A 28 50.30 40.04 53.88
N GLN A 29 50.50 40.63 55.06
CA GLN A 29 49.49 41.12 55.97
C GLN A 29 49.86 42.56 56.31
N VAL A 30 48.98 43.53 56.07
CA VAL A 30 49.01 44.93 56.57
C VAL A 30 47.61 45.50 56.27
N THR A 31 46.81 46.16 57.10
CA THR A 31 46.70 46.49 58.54
C THR A 31 45.26 46.99 58.75
N SER A 32 44.77 46.95 59.99
CA SER A 32 43.47 47.48 60.40
C SER A 32 43.36 49.01 60.27
N ASN A 33 42.13 49.54 60.09
CA ASN A 33 41.50 50.39 61.12
C ASN A 33 40.14 50.99 60.69
N LYS A 34 39.19 50.86 61.64
CA LYS A 34 38.14 51.79 62.09
C LYS A 34 37.13 52.38 61.08
N THR A 35 35.88 52.01 61.37
CA THR A 35 34.56 52.62 61.08
C THR A 35 34.53 54.16 61.23
N PRO A 36 33.64 54.90 60.52
CA PRO A 36 32.21 54.90 60.89
C PRO A 36 31.18 55.06 59.74
N ASN A 37 30.00 54.48 59.99
CA ASN A 37 28.66 54.88 59.55
C ASN A 37 28.48 55.59 58.19
N THR A 38 27.76 54.94 57.27
CA THR A 38 26.51 55.52 56.75
C THR A 38 25.64 54.46 56.08
N SER A 39 24.35 54.58 56.34
CA SER A 39 23.21 53.87 55.79
C SER A 39 23.28 53.62 54.28
N THR A 40 22.98 52.39 53.86
CA THR A 40 21.95 52.15 52.84
C THR A 40 21.58 50.67 52.82
N THR A 41 20.35 50.38 53.25
CA THR A 41 19.68 49.11 52.96
C THR A 41 19.51 48.99 51.45
N SER A 42 20.38 48.20 50.81
CA SER A 42 20.14 47.70 49.46
C SER A 42 19.06 46.62 49.53
N LYS A 43 17.79 47.06 49.38
CA LYS A 43 16.66 46.17 49.15
C LYS A 43 16.75 45.74 47.69
N CYS A 44 17.31 44.57 47.42
CA CYS A 44 17.40 44.03 46.06
C CYS A 44 15.99 43.96 45.45
N HIS A 45 15.77 44.70 44.36
CA HIS A 45 14.58 44.59 43.51
C HIS A 45 14.58 43.23 42.82
N ASN A 46 14.14 42.18 43.51
CA ASN A 46 13.97 40.83 42.94
C ASN A 46 12.53 40.62 42.41
N VAL A 47 11.76 41.70 42.28
CA VAL A 47 10.35 41.68 41.89
C VAL A 47 10.20 41.44 40.38
N ASP A 48 11.17 41.88 39.58
CA ASP A 48 11.05 41.86 38.12
C ASP A 48 11.31 40.47 37.52
N ILE A 49 12.24 39.71 38.09
CA ILE A 49 12.58 38.35 37.62
C ILE A 49 11.40 37.40 37.80
N LYS A 50 10.70 37.48 38.93
CA LYS A 50 9.54 36.61 39.21
C LYS A 50 8.36 36.93 38.28
N VAL A 51 8.17 38.20 37.94
CA VAL A 51 7.17 38.65 36.96
C VAL A 51 7.51 38.15 35.56
N HIS A 52 8.77 38.24 35.16
CA HIS A 52 9.24 37.70 33.88
C HIS A 52 9.13 36.18 33.80
N LEU A 53 9.43 35.45 34.88
CA LEU A 53 9.27 34.00 34.94
C LEU A 53 7.81 33.59 34.74
N LEU A 54 6.87 34.24 35.45
CA LEU A 54 5.43 34.00 35.29
C LEU A 54 4.94 34.34 33.88
N LYS A 55 5.53 35.35 33.23
CA LYS A 55 5.21 35.70 31.85
C LYS A 55 5.67 34.62 30.86
N ILE A 56 6.84 34.04 31.10
CA ILE A 56 7.38 32.93 30.29
C ILE A 56 6.56 31.66 30.49
N GLU A 57 6.20 31.32 31.73
CA GLU A 57 5.35 30.17 32.04
C GLU A 57 3.98 30.27 31.37
N ASN A 58 3.36 31.45 31.40
CA ASN A 58 2.10 31.70 30.70
C ASN A 58 2.24 31.62 29.17
N GLN A 59 3.36 32.08 28.61
CA GLN A 59 3.63 31.96 27.17
C GLN A 59 3.87 30.51 26.75
N LEU A 60 4.55 29.71 27.59
CA LEU A 60 4.74 28.28 27.36
C LEU A 60 3.40 27.53 27.37
N ALA A 61 2.54 27.79 28.35
CA ALA A 61 1.21 27.19 28.42
C ALA A 61 0.34 27.55 27.20
N ASP A 62 0.41 28.80 26.72
CA ASP A 62 -0.34 29.24 25.54
C ASP A 62 0.19 28.63 24.23
N LEU A 63 1.50 28.38 24.16
CA LEU A 63 2.13 27.67 23.05
C LEU A 63 1.77 26.17 23.05
N GLU A 64 1.79 25.52 24.20
CA GLU A 64 1.37 24.12 24.36
C GLU A 64 -0.08 23.95 23.91
N LYS A 65 -0.98 24.84 24.33
CA LYS A 65 -2.39 24.81 23.93
C LYS A 65 -2.59 25.01 22.42
N LYS A 66 -1.75 25.84 21.78
CA LYS A 66 -1.76 26.01 20.31
C LYS A 66 -1.21 24.78 19.59
N ILE A 67 -0.19 24.12 20.15
CA ILE A 67 0.34 22.86 19.61
C ILE A 67 -0.74 21.78 19.69
N ASP A 68 -1.41 21.65 20.84
CA ASP A 68 -2.49 20.67 21.05
C ASP A 68 -3.63 20.88 20.04
N ALA A 69 -4.07 22.13 19.85
CA ALA A 69 -5.10 22.48 18.86
C ALA A 69 -4.69 22.23 17.39
N LEU A 70 -3.39 22.32 17.08
CA LEU A 70 -2.84 21.98 15.78
C LEU A 70 -2.73 20.46 15.58
N THR A 71 -2.47 19.70 16.65
CA THR A 71 -2.39 18.24 16.61
C THR A 71 -3.77 17.57 16.63
N GLU A 72 -4.76 18.13 17.34
CA GLU A 72 -6.15 17.64 17.33
C GLU A 72 -6.82 17.81 15.96
N ASN A 73 -6.42 18.84 15.19
CA ASN A 73 -6.88 19.04 13.81
C ASN A 73 -6.15 18.20 12.76
N LYS A 74 -5.16 17.40 13.15
CA LYS A 74 -4.49 16.45 12.26
C LYS A 74 -5.28 15.15 12.20
N THR A 75 -6.54 15.23 11.75
CA THR A 75 -7.26 14.05 11.29
C THR A 75 -6.44 13.48 10.15
N THR A 76 -5.82 12.31 10.36
CA THR A 76 -5.20 11.55 9.27
C THR A 76 -6.26 11.41 8.18
N PRO A 77 -6.00 11.89 6.95
CA PRO A 77 -6.96 11.79 5.87
C PRO A 77 -7.45 10.34 5.77
N PRO A 78 -8.76 10.10 5.57
CA PRO A 78 -9.28 8.76 5.39
C PRO A 78 -8.44 8.01 4.36
N ALA A 79 -8.03 6.78 4.68
CA ALA A 79 -7.28 5.96 3.76
C ALA A 79 -8.08 5.80 2.46
N MET A 80 -7.43 6.10 1.33
CA MET A 80 -8.07 6.00 0.02
C MET A 80 -8.35 4.54 -0.28
N LYS A 81 -9.56 4.24 -0.77
CA LYS A 81 -10.02 2.86 -0.93
C LYS A 81 -9.56 2.20 -2.22
N ASN A 82 -9.22 3.00 -3.23
CA ASN A 82 -8.86 2.53 -4.57
C ASN A 82 -8.17 3.65 -5.37
N CYS A 83 -7.65 3.29 -6.54
CA CYS A 83 -6.99 4.24 -7.43
C CYS A 83 -7.90 5.36 -7.97
N ALA A 84 -9.21 5.14 -8.02
CA ALA A 84 -10.17 6.16 -8.44
C ALA A 84 -10.33 7.27 -7.39
N GLU A 85 -10.32 6.96 -6.09
CA GLU A 85 -10.31 7.97 -5.03
C GLU A 85 -8.97 8.73 -4.98
N LEU A 86 -7.85 8.02 -5.18
CA LEU A 86 -6.53 8.66 -5.38
C LEU A 86 -6.57 9.62 -6.58
N TYR A 87 -7.19 9.23 -7.68
CA TYR A 87 -7.42 10.12 -8.80
C TYR A 87 -8.31 11.29 -8.39
N LYS A 88 -9.48 11.11 -7.78
CA LYS A 88 -10.33 12.25 -7.40
C LYS A 88 -9.65 13.23 -6.42
N SER A 89 -8.73 12.76 -5.57
CA SER A 89 -7.91 13.58 -4.67
C SER A 89 -6.72 14.31 -5.31
N GLY A 90 -6.53 14.18 -6.63
CA GLY A 90 -5.48 14.90 -7.37
C GLY A 90 -4.22 14.08 -7.68
N LYS A 91 -4.12 12.82 -7.25
CA LYS A 91 -2.99 11.94 -7.62
C LYS A 91 -3.14 11.48 -9.07
N ARG A 92 -2.50 12.18 -10.01
CA ARG A 92 -2.55 11.93 -11.47
C ARG A 92 -1.37 11.11 -12.02
N ILE A 93 -0.40 10.75 -11.20
CA ILE A 93 0.80 10.04 -11.65
C ILE A 93 0.51 8.53 -11.61
N THR A 94 0.81 7.82 -12.71
CA THR A 94 0.75 6.36 -12.74
C THR A 94 1.89 5.78 -11.90
N GLY A 95 1.59 4.79 -11.06
CA GLY A 95 2.61 4.18 -10.20
C GLY A 95 2.01 3.36 -9.08
N VAL A 96 2.86 2.95 -8.14
CA VAL A 96 2.45 2.18 -6.97
C VAL A 96 1.93 3.12 -5.87
N TYR A 97 0.76 2.78 -5.32
CA TYR A 97 0.14 3.48 -4.21
C TYR A 97 -0.38 2.49 -3.17
N THR A 98 -0.35 2.89 -1.91
CA THR A 98 -0.99 2.18 -0.82
C THR A 98 -2.46 2.60 -0.71
N ILE A 99 -3.37 1.63 -0.60
CA ILE A 99 -4.81 1.83 -0.42
C ILE A 99 -5.34 0.96 0.72
N ASP A 100 -6.49 1.32 1.28
CA ASP A 100 -7.23 0.48 2.23
C ASP A 100 -8.72 0.40 1.84
N PRO A 101 -9.12 -0.61 1.05
CA PRO A 101 -10.46 -0.66 0.46
C PRO A 101 -11.61 -0.77 1.46
N ASP A 102 -11.38 -1.44 2.59
CA ASP A 102 -12.41 -1.82 3.55
C ASP A 102 -12.00 -1.65 5.02
N GLY A 103 -10.87 -1.00 5.31
CA GLY A 103 -10.40 -0.74 6.68
C GLY A 103 -9.79 -1.97 7.37
N LEU A 104 -9.66 -3.10 6.67
CA LEU A 104 -9.15 -4.36 7.22
C LEU A 104 -7.64 -4.52 7.01
N GLY A 105 -6.95 -3.47 6.58
CA GLY A 105 -5.50 -3.45 6.42
C GLY A 105 -5.09 -3.01 5.01
N ALA A 106 -4.21 -2.03 4.97
CA ALA A 106 -3.74 -1.43 3.74
C ALA A 106 -2.81 -2.36 2.94
N PHE A 107 -2.76 -2.15 1.62
CA PHE A 107 -1.83 -2.83 0.73
C PHE A 107 -1.53 -1.99 -0.51
N ASP A 108 -0.41 -2.31 -1.15
CA ASP A 108 0.04 -1.63 -2.36
C ASP A 108 -0.65 -2.17 -3.61
N VAL A 109 -0.97 -1.25 -4.52
CA VAL A 109 -1.52 -1.53 -5.86
C VAL A 109 -0.82 -0.66 -6.90
N PHE A 110 -0.84 -1.12 -8.16
CA PHE A 110 -0.46 -0.26 -9.28
C PHE A 110 -1.68 0.51 -9.80
N CYS A 111 -1.62 1.83 -9.73
CA CYS A 111 -2.64 2.73 -10.24
C CYS A 111 -2.27 3.24 -11.63
N ASP A 112 -3.10 2.92 -12.62
CA ASP A 112 -3.04 3.56 -13.93
C ASP A 112 -3.93 4.81 -13.92
N GLN A 113 -3.27 5.96 -13.80
CA GLN A 113 -3.90 7.27 -13.69
C GLN A 113 -3.99 8.02 -15.01
N LYS A 114 -3.61 7.39 -16.14
CA LYS A 114 -3.56 8.08 -17.44
C LYS A 114 -4.48 7.43 -18.47
N SER A 115 -4.50 6.10 -18.55
CA SER A 115 -5.25 5.42 -19.61
C SER A 115 -6.75 5.58 -19.41
N VAL A 116 -7.47 5.89 -20.50
CA VAL A 116 -8.94 5.90 -20.54
C VAL A 116 -9.56 6.68 -19.36
N GLY A 117 -9.05 7.88 -19.10
CA GLY A 117 -9.53 8.77 -18.03
C GLY A 117 -8.96 8.51 -16.63
N GLY A 118 -8.08 7.51 -16.47
CA GLY A 118 -7.39 7.23 -15.20
C GLY A 118 -8.28 6.59 -14.13
N GLY A 119 -7.77 6.51 -12.90
CA GLY A 119 -8.47 5.93 -11.76
C GLY A 119 -8.51 4.39 -11.75
N TRP A 120 -7.69 3.74 -12.57
CA TRP A 120 -7.70 2.28 -12.70
C TRP A 120 -6.80 1.61 -11.68
N THR A 121 -7.31 0.57 -11.03
CA THR A 121 -6.51 -0.33 -10.18
C THR A 121 -6.15 -1.56 -10.98
N VAL A 122 -4.87 -1.74 -11.30
CA VAL A 122 -4.38 -2.90 -12.05
C VAL A 122 -4.19 -4.07 -11.09
N PHE A 123 -4.73 -5.24 -11.43
CA PHE A 123 -4.59 -6.44 -10.61
C PHE A 123 -3.89 -7.62 -11.30
N GLN A 124 -3.72 -7.54 -12.61
CA GLN A 124 -2.91 -8.48 -13.37
C GLN A 124 -2.18 -7.72 -14.48
N LYS A 125 -0.90 -8.02 -14.67
CA LYS A 125 -0.08 -7.44 -15.73
C LYS A 125 0.92 -8.45 -16.29
N ARG A 126 0.91 -8.62 -17.61
CA ARG A 126 1.87 -9.38 -18.41
C ARG A 126 2.50 -8.45 -19.44
N LEU A 127 3.82 -8.47 -19.57
CA LEU A 127 4.58 -7.53 -20.38
C LEU A 127 5.87 -8.09 -21.01
N ASP A 128 6.56 -9.05 -20.37
CA ASP A 128 7.89 -9.53 -20.79
C ASP A 128 8.22 -10.98 -20.37
N GLY A 129 7.35 -11.66 -19.62
CA GLY A 129 7.60 -13.01 -19.14
C GLY A 129 8.60 -13.10 -17.98
N SER A 130 8.93 -11.98 -17.32
CA SER A 130 9.84 -11.95 -16.17
C SER A 130 9.30 -12.65 -14.93
N VAL A 131 7.99 -12.88 -14.84
CA VAL A 131 7.35 -13.55 -13.70
C VAL A 131 6.73 -14.87 -14.11
N ASP A 132 7.05 -15.92 -13.35
CA ASP A 132 6.46 -17.25 -13.52
C ASP A 132 5.05 -17.32 -12.93
N PHE A 133 4.05 -17.44 -13.81
CA PHE A 133 2.64 -17.69 -13.49
C PHE A 133 2.28 -19.18 -13.50
N ASN A 134 3.10 -20.02 -14.13
CA ASN A 134 2.77 -21.40 -14.50
C ASN A 134 3.09 -22.38 -13.36
N ASN A 135 4.15 -22.14 -12.59
CA ASN A 135 4.52 -23.01 -11.46
C ASN A 135 3.89 -22.60 -10.12
N ARG A 136 2.81 -21.82 -10.14
CA ARG A 136 2.13 -21.29 -8.95
C ARG A 136 0.92 -22.12 -8.54
N GLY A 137 0.72 -22.29 -7.23
CA GLY A 137 -0.41 -23.02 -6.65
C GLY A 137 -1.52 -22.10 -6.13
N TRP A 138 -2.53 -22.68 -5.50
CA TRP A 138 -3.66 -21.94 -4.90
C TRP A 138 -3.21 -20.84 -3.95
N ALA A 139 -2.27 -21.17 -3.06
CA ALA A 139 -1.78 -20.23 -2.05
C ALA A 139 -1.08 -18.99 -2.65
N ASP A 140 -0.43 -19.15 -3.81
CA ASP A 140 0.24 -18.05 -4.50
C ASP A 140 -0.76 -17.13 -5.19
N PHE A 141 -1.72 -17.71 -5.93
CA PHE A 141 -2.79 -16.92 -6.57
C PHE A 141 -3.71 -16.24 -5.54
N ARG A 142 -3.87 -16.84 -4.36
CA ARG A 142 -4.55 -16.20 -3.24
C ARG A 142 -3.83 -14.95 -2.75
N ARG A 143 -2.54 -15.06 -2.41
CA ARG A 143 -1.74 -13.95 -1.81
C ARG A 143 -1.30 -12.89 -2.81
N GLY A 144 -1.06 -13.29 -4.05
CA GLY A 144 -0.40 -12.48 -5.06
C GLY A 144 1.11 -12.75 -5.16
N PHE A 145 1.69 -12.37 -6.29
CA PHE A 145 3.11 -12.55 -6.62
C PHE A 145 3.53 -11.60 -7.74
N GLY A 146 4.85 -11.45 -7.93
CA GLY A 146 5.45 -10.58 -8.94
C GLY A 146 5.80 -9.20 -8.40
N ASN A 147 5.97 -8.24 -9.30
CA ASN A 147 6.38 -6.87 -8.99
C ASN A 147 5.34 -5.89 -9.56
N LEU A 148 4.79 -5.01 -8.70
CA LEU A 148 3.78 -4.04 -9.13
C LEU A 148 4.29 -3.07 -10.22
N ASN A 149 5.61 -2.85 -10.32
CA ASN A 149 6.23 -2.07 -11.40
C ASN A 149 6.56 -2.90 -12.65
N GLY A 150 6.33 -4.22 -12.62
CA GLY A 150 6.60 -5.16 -13.70
C GLY A 150 5.40 -6.08 -13.95
N GLU A 151 5.64 -7.38 -14.14
CA GLU A 151 4.57 -8.38 -14.19
C GLU A 151 4.12 -8.78 -12.80
N PHE A 152 2.81 -8.94 -12.60
CA PHE A 152 2.29 -9.38 -11.32
C PHE A 152 0.87 -9.93 -11.41
N TRP A 153 0.53 -10.67 -10.36
CA TRP A 153 -0.83 -11.00 -9.95
C TRP A 153 -1.06 -10.44 -8.54
N LEU A 154 -2.05 -9.57 -8.38
CA LEU A 154 -2.24 -8.85 -7.11
C LEU A 154 -2.60 -9.78 -5.94
N GLY A 155 -3.32 -10.87 -6.23
CA GLY A 155 -3.84 -11.82 -5.25
C GLY A 155 -5.36 -11.79 -5.15
N LEU A 156 -5.99 -12.96 -5.18
CA LEU A 156 -7.45 -13.10 -5.16
C LEU A 156 -8.08 -12.51 -3.89
N ASP A 157 -7.40 -12.56 -2.74
CA ASP A 157 -7.89 -11.94 -1.50
C ASP A 157 -8.05 -10.43 -1.65
N LYS A 158 -7.05 -9.77 -2.26
CA LYS A 158 -7.06 -8.33 -2.48
C LYS A 158 -8.07 -7.94 -3.56
N VAL A 159 -8.16 -8.72 -4.64
CA VAL A 159 -9.14 -8.48 -5.71
C VAL A 159 -10.58 -8.65 -5.20
N HIS A 160 -10.83 -9.65 -4.34
CA HIS A 160 -12.13 -9.79 -3.67
C HIS A 160 -12.47 -8.54 -2.84
N ARG A 161 -11.53 -8.06 -2.01
CA ARG A 161 -11.74 -6.82 -1.21
C ARG A 161 -12.05 -5.61 -2.08
N LEU A 162 -11.33 -5.44 -3.19
CA LEU A 162 -11.53 -4.32 -4.13
C LEU A 162 -12.88 -4.37 -4.87
N THR A 163 -13.40 -5.57 -5.11
CA THR A 163 -14.63 -5.79 -5.89
C THR A 163 -15.90 -5.93 -5.05
N LYS A 164 -15.82 -5.66 -3.73
CA LYS A 164 -17.01 -5.45 -2.88
C LYS A 164 -17.82 -4.22 -3.31
N ILE A 165 -17.14 -3.24 -3.90
CA ILE A 165 -17.78 -2.07 -4.54
C ILE A 165 -18.03 -2.42 -6.00
N LYS A 166 -19.22 -2.09 -6.51
CA LYS A 166 -19.56 -2.30 -7.92
C LYS A 166 -18.53 -1.62 -8.83
N SER A 167 -17.75 -2.45 -9.52
CA SER A 167 -16.64 -2.03 -10.36
C SER A 167 -16.77 -2.68 -11.73
N GLY A 168 -16.39 -1.95 -12.78
CA GLY A 168 -16.20 -2.50 -14.11
C GLY A 168 -14.81 -3.11 -14.25
N LEU A 169 -14.66 -4.06 -15.16
CA LEU A 169 -13.38 -4.63 -15.57
C LEU A 169 -13.03 -4.11 -16.96
N ARG A 170 -11.76 -3.78 -17.15
CA ARG A 170 -11.15 -3.55 -18.45
C ARG A 170 -9.96 -4.49 -18.62
N VAL A 171 -9.93 -5.18 -19.75
CA VAL A 171 -8.81 -5.99 -20.24
C VAL A 171 -8.20 -5.27 -21.44
N GLU A 172 -6.90 -5.02 -21.40
CA GLU A 172 -6.15 -4.46 -22.53
C GLU A 172 -5.14 -5.47 -23.06
N LEU A 173 -5.05 -5.56 -24.38
CA LEU A 173 -4.22 -6.53 -25.09
C LEU A 173 -3.37 -5.81 -26.15
N GLU A 174 -2.11 -6.21 -26.30
CA GLU A 174 -1.19 -5.74 -27.34
C GLU A 174 -0.52 -6.95 -28.02
N ASP A 175 -0.49 -6.96 -29.35
CA ASP A 175 0.20 -7.99 -30.13
C ASP A 175 1.66 -7.59 -30.42
N THR A 176 2.44 -8.51 -31.00
CA THR A 176 3.85 -8.25 -31.29
C THR A 176 4.10 -7.19 -32.38
N GLN A 177 3.05 -6.80 -33.12
CA GLN A 177 3.07 -5.73 -34.13
C GLN A 177 2.54 -4.40 -33.57
N GLY A 178 2.24 -4.33 -32.27
CA GLY A 178 1.71 -3.13 -31.62
C GLY A 178 0.21 -2.90 -31.86
N LYS A 179 -0.53 -3.85 -32.46
CA LYS A 179 -1.99 -3.73 -32.58
C LYS A 179 -2.61 -4.02 -31.22
N THR A 180 -3.55 -3.18 -30.84
CA THR A 180 -4.23 -3.28 -29.54
C THR A 180 -5.68 -3.67 -29.69
N ALA A 181 -6.21 -4.31 -28.66
CA ALA A 181 -7.63 -4.56 -28.50
C ALA A 181 -8.00 -4.49 -27.01
N TYR A 182 -9.28 -4.27 -26.72
CA TYR A 182 -9.76 -4.27 -25.35
C TYR A 182 -11.10 -4.97 -25.21
N ALA A 183 -11.36 -5.44 -24.00
CA ALA A 183 -12.66 -5.94 -23.56
C ALA A 183 -13.04 -5.25 -22.25
N GLU A 184 -14.28 -4.77 -22.17
CA GLU A 184 -14.83 -4.17 -20.97
C GLU A 184 -16.07 -4.92 -20.51
N TYR A 185 -16.26 -4.95 -19.20
CA TYR A 185 -17.42 -5.53 -18.55
C TYR A 185 -17.95 -4.55 -17.50
N ASP A 186 -19.24 -4.23 -17.56
CA ASP A 186 -19.88 -3.24 -16.68
C ASP A 186 -20.02 -3.66 -15.20
N MET A 187 -19.69 -4.92 -14.91
CA MET A 187 -19.59 -5.47 -13.57
C MET A 187 -18.51 -6.55 -13.55
N PHE A 188 -17.67 -6.51 -12.52
CA PHE A 188 -16.70 -7.54 -12.20
C PHE A 188 -16.66 -7.75 -10.69
N SER A 189 -16.72 -9.01 -10.28
CA SER A 189 -16.57 -9.40 -8.89
C SER A 189 -15.84 -10.73 -8.77
N VAL A 190 -15.11 -10.86 -7.67
CA VAL A 190 -14.48 -12.11 -7.25
C VAL A 190 -15.08 -12.49 -5.92
N SER A 191 -15.64 -13.69 -5.81
CA SER A 191 -16.26 -14.18 -4.57
C SER A 191 -15.22 -14.46 -3.48
N THR A 192 -15.66 -14.83 -2.29
CA THR A 192 -14.76 -15.21 -1.18
C THR A 192 -14.01 -16.52 -1.46
N GLU A 193 -12.96 -16.81 -0.68
CA GLU A 193 -12.25 -18.10 -0.75
C GLU A 193 -13.16 -19.31 -0.50
N ARG A 194 -14.14 -19.16 0.43
CA ARG A 194 -15.16 -20.19 0.71
C ARG A 194 -15.95 -20.54 -0.55
N ASN A 195 -16.27 -19.53 -1.35
CA ASN A 195 -16.92 -19.65 -2.64
C ASN A 195 -15.90 -19.74 -3.79
N LYS A 196 -14.68 -20.22 -3.50
CA LYS A 196 -13.64 -20.55 -4.48
C LYS A 196 -13.30 -19.41 -5.45
N TYR A 197 -13.43 -18.16 -4.98
CA TYR A 197 -13.19 -16.97 -5.79
C TYR A 197 -13.95 -16.92 -7.13
N THR A 198 -15.18 -17.44 -7.15
CA THR A 198 -16.04 -17.45 -8.35
C THR A 198 -16.15 -16.07 -9.01
N LEU A 199 -16.01 -16.07 -10.34
CA LEU A 199 -16.04 -14.89 -11.21
C LEU A 199 -17.47 -14.41 -11.49
N GLY A 200 -17.79 -13.21 -11.05
CA GLY A 200 -18.96 -12.46 -11.51
C GLY A 200 -18.59 -11.51 -12.64
N LEU A 201 -19.36 -11.53 -13.72
CA LEU A 201 -19.17 -10.66 -14.89
C LEU A 201 -20.49 -10.13 -15.42
N GLY A 202 -20.51 -8.83 -15.72
CA GLY A 202 -21.62 -8.12 -16.32
C GLY A 202 -21.66 -8.22 -17.85
N LYS A 203 -22.22 -7.18 -18.50
CA LYS A 203 -22.36 -7.07 -19.95
C LYS A 203 -21.03 -6.66 -20.58
N TYR A 204 -20.70 -7.31 -21.70
CA TYR A 204 -19.49 -7.07 -22.48
C TYR A 204 -19.63 -5.89 -23.45
N THR A 205 -18.55 -5.14 -23.63
CA THR A 205 -18.29 -4.26 -24.78
C THR A 205 -16.80 -4.32 -25.16
N GLY A 206 -16.44 -3.84 -26.36
CA GLY A 206 -15.04 -3.69 -26.77
C GLY A 206 -14.70 -4.31 -28.11
N THR A 207 -13.42 -4.25 -28.47
CA THR A 207 -12.89 -4.60 -29.79
C THR A 207 -12.18 -5.97 -29.84
N ALA A 208 -11.89 -6.58 -28.69
CA ALA A 208 -11.23 -7.88 -28.62
C ALA A 208 -12.17 -9.08 -28.89
N GLY A 209 -13.47 -8.82 -29.00
CA GLY A 209 -14.50 -9.85 -28.89
C GLY A 209 -14.60 -10.44 -27.47
N ASP A 210 -15.67 -11.16 -27.19
CA ASP A 210 -15.95 -11.66 -25.84
C ASP A 210 -15.43 -13.08 -25.61
N SER A 211 -14.21 -13.19 -25.07
CA SER A 211 -13.64 -14.48 -24.67
C SER A 211 -13.80 -14.78 -23.17
N LEU A 212 -14.15 -13.79 -22.33
CA LEU A 212 -14.22 -13.97 -20.88
C LEU A 212 -15.62 -14.34 -20.38
N SER A 213 -16.71 -13.98 -21.07
CA SER A 213 -18.06 -14.38 -20.66
C SER A 213 -18.25 -15.90 -20.58
N TYR A 214 -17.48 -16.68 -21.33
CA TYR A 214 -17.45 -18.15 -21.25
C TYR A 214 -17.02 -18.67 -19.86
N HIS A 215 -16.31 -17.83 -19.10
CA HIS A 215 -15.80 -18.11 -17.76
C HIS A 215 -16.71 -17.53 -16.65
N ARG A 216 -17.83 -16.88 -17.00
CA ARG A 216 -18.77 -16.31 -16.03
C ARG A 216 -19.29 -17.41 -15.09
N ASN A 217 -19.37 -17.09 -13.80
CA ASN A 217 -19.80 -17.97 -12.71
C ASN A 217 -18.89 -19.20 -12.47
N MET A 218 -17.71 -19.25 -13.09
CA MET A 218 -16.76 -20.33 -12.81
C MET A 218 -15.92 -20.02 -11.58
N ALA A 219 -15.62 -21.06 -10.81
CA ALA A 219 -14.67 -21.00 -9.70
C ALA A 219 -13.24 -20.91 -10.23
N PHE A 220 -12.33 -20.35 -9.42
CA PHE A 220 -10.93 -20.30 -9.79
C PHE A 220 -10.31 -21.70 -9.63
N THR A 221 -9.44 -22.09 -10.57
CA THR A 221 -8.80 -23.41 -10.60
C THR A 221 -7.30 -23.25 -10.76
N THR A 222 -6.54 -24.01 -9.97
CA THR A 222 -5.07 -24.10 -10.00
C THR A 222 -4.64 -25.56 -10.16
N LYS A 223 -3.36 -25.79 -10.46
CA LYS A 223 -2.80 -27.15 -10.62
C LYS A 223 -3.02 -28.06 -9.42
N ASP A 224 -3.12 -27.47 -8.23
CA ASP A 224 -3.27 -28.13 -6.93
C ASP A 224 -4.70 -28.01 -6.35
N ARG A 225 -5.63 -27.35 -7.04
CA ARG A 225 -7.03 -27.22 -6.62
C ARG A 225 -7.95 -27.12 -7.82
N ASP A 226 -8.53 -28.26 -8.17
CA ASP A 226 -9.49 -28.41 -9.26
C ASP A 226 -10.89 -27.96 -8.85
N ASN A 227 -11.42 -26.94 -9.53
CA ASN A 227 -12.78 -26.45 -9.33
C ASN A 227 -13.48 -26.16 -10.67
N ASP A 228 -12.95 -26.68 -11.78
CA ASP A 228 -13.53 -26.47 -13.10
C ASP A 228 -14.60 -27.53 -13.43
N ASN A 229 -15.23 -27.41 -14.60
CA ASN A 229 -16.31 -28.31 -15.02
C ASN A 229 -15.83 -29.44 -15.95
N TYR A 230 -14.52 -29.55 -16.17
CA TYR A 230 -13.95 -30.63 -16.96
C TYR A 230 -13.76 -31.87 -16.08
N SER A 231 -13.71 -33.05 -16.70
CA SER A 231 -13.52 -34.31 -15.96
C SER A 231 -12.08 -34.51 -15.45
N GLY A 232 -11.15 -33.68 -15.93
CA GLY A 232 -9.80 -33.56 -15.39
C GLY A 232 -9.49 -32.10 -15.07
N ASN A 233 -8.26 -31.82 -14.64
CA ASN A 233 -7.89 -30.49 -14.21
C ASN A 233 -7.39 -29.61 -15.38
N CYS A 234 -8.17 -28.62 -15.80
CA CYS A 234 -7.81 -27.70 -16.88
C CYS A 234 -6.51 -26.93 -16.53
N ALA A 235 -6.34 -26.50 -15.28
CA ALA A 235 -5.14 -25.78 -14.86
C ALA A 235 -3.87 -26.66 -14.97
N ALA A 236 -3.97 -27.95 -14.67
CA ALA A 236 -2.87 -28.89 -14.84
C ALA A 236 -2.54 -29.14 -16.33
N TYR A 237 -3.53 -29.11 -17.21
CA TYR A 237 -3.36 -29.29 -18.66
C TYR A 237 -2.77 -28.03 -19.33
N TYR A 238 -3.37 -26.86 -19.12
CA TYR A 238 -2.92 -25.57 -19.67
C TYR A 238 -1.76 -24.94 -18.90
N LYS A 239 -1.32 -25.57 -17.81
CA LYS A 239 -0.18 -25.14 -16.97
C LYS A 239 -0.33 -23.70 -16.47
N SER A 240 -1.55 -23.28 -16.18
CA SER A 240 -1.87 -21.91 -15.73
C SER A 240 -3.09 -21.96 -14.84
N ALA A 241 -3.35 -20.89 -14.09
CA ALA A 241 -4.53 -20.81 -13.23
C ALA A 241 -5.51 -19.77 -13.74
N TRP A 242 -6.79 -20.13 -13.71
CA TRP A 242 -7.85 -19.29 -14.25
C TRP A 242 -9.21 -19.72 -13.71
N TRP A 243 -10.25 -18.93 -14.03
CA TRP A 243 -11.64 -19.33 -13.88
C TRP A 243 -12.06 -20.30 -14.99
N TYR A 244 -11.43 -21.48 -15.06
CA TYR A 244 -11.70 -22.44 -16.13
C TYR A 244 -13.14 -22.96 -16.10
N ASN A 245 -13.69 -23.23 -17.28
CA ASN A 245 -14.96 -23.93 -17.47
C ASN A 245 -14.69 -25.35 -18.00
N ASN A 246 -14.89 -25.61 -19.30
CA ASN A 246 -14.50 -26.88 -19.94
C ASN A 246 -13.89 -26.64 -21.35
N CYS A 247 -12.70 -26.08 -21.47
CA CYS A 247 -11.88 -25.50 -20.40
C CYS A 247 -11.75 -23.98 -20.55
N VAL A 248 -11.42 -23.48 -21.74
CA VAL A 248 -10.83 -22.15 -21.87
C VAL A 248 -11.17 -21.44 -23.18
N ARG A 249 -11.42 -20.12 -23.09
CA ARG A 249 -11.45 -19.19 -24.23
C ARG A 249 -10.55 -17.97 -24.02
N ALA A 250 -10.28 -17.59 -22.78
CA ALA A 250 -9.26 -16.62 -22.42
C ALA A 250 -8.28 -17.24 -21.41
N ASN A 251 -6.98 -17.05 -21.60
CA ASN A 251 -5.95 -17.55 -20.69
C ASN A 251 -4.84 -16.51 -20.47
N LEU A 252 -5.12 -15.43 -19.76
CA LEU A 252 -4.13 -14.35 -19.60
C LEU A 252 -2.99 -14.70 -18.63
N ASN A 253 -3.13 -15.79 -17.88
CA ASN A 253 -2.13 -16.32 -16.95
C ASN A 253 -1.28 -17.46 -17.55
N GLY A 254 -1.42 -17.73 -18.85
CA GLY A 254 -0.64 -18.72 -19.57
C GLY A 254 0.85 -18.37 -19.70
N TYR A 255 1.59 -19.24 -20.37
CA TYR A 255 2.99 -19.03 -20.73
C TYR A 255 3.16 -17.78 -21.58
N TYR A 256 4.27 -17.08 -21.36
CA TYR A 256 4.64 -15.94 -22.17
C TYR A 256 5.37 -16.42 -23.44
N TYR A 257 4.64 -16.74 -24.51
CA TYR A 257 5.23 -17.16 -25.79
C TYR A 257 5.56 -16.01 -26.75
N HIS A 258 5.18 -14.78 -26.41
CA HIS A 258 5.48 -13.58 -27.20
C HIS A 258 5.11 -13.72 -28.70
N GLY A 259 3.83 -13.98 -28.98
CA GLY A 259 3.29 -14.09 -30.34
C GLY A 259 2.81 -15.50 -30.72
N SER A 260 2.98 -15.84 -32.00
CA SER A 260 2.49 -17.11 -32.57
C SER A 260 3.23 -18.32 -31.98
N HIS A 261 2.51 -19.40 -31.69
CA HIS A 261 3.06 -20.64 -31.16
C HIS A 261 2.37 -21.87 -31.74
N VAL A 262 3.09 -22.99 -31.88
CA VAL A 262 2.61 -24.24 -32.49
C VAL A 262 2.51 -25.33 -31.42
N GLY A 263 1.56 -26.27 -31.57
CA GLY A 263 1.43 -27.46 -30.72
C GLY A 263 1.03 -27.20 -29.26
N SER A 264 0.61 -25.98 -28.94
CA SER A 264 0.41 -25.50 -27.56
C SER A 264 -0.84 -24.62 -27.45
N ALA A 265 -1.93 -25.01 -28.13
CA ALA A 265 -3.19 -24.29 -28.17
C ALA A 265 -3.67 -23.90 -26.75
N TYR A 266 -4.01 -22.62 -26.57
CA TYR A 266 -4.45 -22.00 -25.31
C TYR A 266 -3.45 -22.01 -24.14
N ARG A 267 -2.21 -22.47 -24.35
CA ARG A 267 -1.18 -22.46 -23.28
C ARG A 267 -0.48 -21.12 -23.13
N GLY A 268 -0.63 -20.21 -24.08
CA GLY A 268 -0.07 -18.86 -24.04
C GLY A 268 -0.97 -17.84 -23.37
N ILE A 269 -0.64 -16.56 -23.50
CA ILE A 269 -1.50 -15.43 -23.11
C ILE A 269 -2.57 -15.23 -24.18
N ASN A 270 -3.58 -16.09 -24.20
CA ASN A 270 -4.53 -16.17 -25.30
C ASN A 270 -5.84 -15.42 -25.04
N TRP A 271 -6.41 -14.84 -26.10
CA TRP A 271 -7.77 -14.32 -26.16
C TRP A 271 -8.42 -14.78 -27.47
N ASN A 272 -9.28 -15.80 -27.38
CA ASN A 272 -9.74 -16.57 -28.53
C ASN A 272 -10.36 -15.71 -29.64
N THR A 273 -11.29 -14.83 -29.29
CA THR A 273 -12.04 -14.01 -30.25
C THR A 273 -11.21 -12.92 -30.94
N TRP A 274 -9.98 -12.68 -30.49
CA TRP A 274 -9.10 -11.66 -31.06
C TRP A 274 -8.01 -12.25 -31.97
N LYS A 275 -7.26 -13.25 -31.48
CA LYS A 275 -6.13 -13.85 -32.21
C LYS A 275 -6.16 -15.39 -32.21
N GLY A 276 -7.26 -15.99 -31.80
CA GLY A 276 -7.41 -17.44 -31.72
C GLY A 276 -6.64 -18.06 -30.56
N TYR A 277 -6.37 -19.35 -30.69
CA TYR A 277 -5.81 -20.20 -29.63
C TYR A 277 -4.30 -20.44 -29.74
N SER A 278 -3.67 -20.01 -30.83
CA SER A 278 -2.25 -20.24 -31.12
C SER A 278 -1.43 -18.94 -31.15
N TYR A 279 -1.93 -17.90 -30.49
CA TYR A 279 -1.26 -16.60 -30.41
C TYR A 279 -1.28 -16.05 -28.99
N SER A 280 -0.10 -15.89 -28.40
CA SER A 280 0.11 -15.26 -27.10
C SER A 280 0.26 -13.76 -27.27
N ALA A 281 -0.58 -12.97 -26.62
CA ALA A 281 -0.42 -11.52 -26.54
C ALA A 281 0.97 -11.17 -25.99
N LYS A 282 1.54 -10.07 -26.50
CA LYS A 282 2.79 -9.49 -26.00
C LYS A 282 2.54 -8.73 -24.70
N ARG A 283 1.43 -8.01 -24.59
CA ARG A 283 0.98 -7.42 -23.34
C ARG A 283 -0.46 -7.79 -23.05
N ALA A 284 -0.74 -8.01 -21.77
CA ALA A 284 -2.08 -8.16 -21.25
C ALA A 284 -2.17 -7.49 -19.89
N GLU A 285 -3.17 -6.63 -19.70
CA GLU A 285 -3.45 -6.00 -18.41
C GLU A 285 -4.92 -6.19 -18.04
N MET A 286 -5.18 -6.53 -16.78
CA MET A 286 -6.53 -6.51 -16.22
C MET A 286 -6.61 -5.45 -15.12
N LYS A 287 -7.58 -4.55 -15.25
CA LYS A 287 -7.77 -3.42 -14.35
C LYS A 287 -9.23 -3.13 -14.07
N ILE A 288 -9.50 -2.66 -12.86
CA ILE A 288 -10.84 -2.37 -12.37
C ILE A 288 -10.99 -0.90 -11.99
N ARG A 289 -12.20 -0.40 -12.13
CA ARG A 289 -12.59 0.96 -11.71
C ARG A 289 -14.05 0.96 -11.26
N PRO A 290 -14.41 1.66 -10.17
CA PRO A 290 -15.81 1.81 -9.77
C PRO A 290 -16.68 2.33 -10.92
N VAL A 291 -17.91 1.82 -11.05
CA VAL A 291 -18.78 2.20 -12.19
C VAL A 291 -19.24 3.66 -12.16
N ASN A 292 -19.31 4.28 -10.97
CA ASN A 292 -19.67 5.69 -10.78
C ASN A 292 -18.41 6.58 -10.71
N PHE A 293 -17.43 6.31 -11.55
CA PHE A 293 -16.18 7.07 -11.62
C PHE A 293 -16.41 8.48 -12.16
#